data_AF-A0A832C2D6-F1
#
_entry.id   AF-A0A832C2D6-F1
#
_cell.length_a   1.000
_cell.length_b   1.000
_cell.length_c   1.000
_cell.angle_alpha   90.00
_cell.angle_beta   90.00
_cell.angle_gamma   90.00
#
_symmetry.space_group_name_H-M   'P 1'
#
loop_
_entity.id
_entity.type
_entity.pdbx_description
1 polymer ?
#
loop_
_entity_poly.entity_id
_entity_poly.type
_entity_poly.pdbx_seq_one_letter_code
_entity_poly.pdbx_strand_id
1 'polypeptide(L)'
;MKKVLWALDFPPSRQLRDMLAGALGDDVVLVGVGPLRKAEEVLEAMRDVGADEVVVAIDDPCEVSKMLDAGVEPLIALVEEVSAARDREECLPKGEGEVVIEEEEGCRVVRVSEFARITDVMFQLSEPKEKHEHEHES
;
A
#
# COMPACT_ATOMS: atom_id res chain seq x y z
N MET A 1 -16.17 -8.22 10.69
CA MET A 1 -14.87 -8.90 10.48
C MET A 1 -14.67 -9.08 9.00
N LYS A 2 -13.77 -8.29 8.42
CA LYS A 2 -13.44 -8.32 6.99
C LYS A 2 -12.21 -9.19 6.74
N LYS A 3 -12.25 -9.97 5.66
CA LYS A 3 -11.08 -10.70 5.17
C LYS A 3 -10.31 -9.82 4.20
N VAL A 4 -9.07 -9.49 4.54
CA VAL A 4 -8.24 -8.60 3.73
C VAL A 4 -7.08 -9.39 3.13
N LEU A 5 -6.98 -9.34 1.80
CA LEU A 5 -5.84 -9.86 1.07
C LEU A 5 -4.65 -8.93 1.29
N TRP A 6 -3.54 -9.48 1.77
CA TRP A 6 -2.31 -8.75 2.04
C TRP A 6 -1.29 -9.04 0.94
N ALA A 7 -1.21 -8.12 -0.02
CA ALA A 7 -0.38 -8.24 -1.22
C ALA A 7 0.87 -7.35 -1.18
N LEU A 8 1.51 -7.25 0.00
CA LEU A 8 2.76 -6.52 0.22
C LEU A 8 3.95 -7.48 0.35
N ASP A 9 5.15 -6.95 0.13
CA ASP A 9 6.42 -7.68 0.18
C ASP A 9 6.93 -7.98 1.60
N PHE A 10 6.21 -7.54 2.64
CA PHE A 10 6.54 -7.80 4.02
C PHE A 10 5.34 -8.31 4.83
N PRO A 11 5.56 -9.08 5.91
CA PRO A 11 4.47 -9.59 6.74
C PRO A 11 3.79 -8.47 7.56
N PRO A 12 2.49 -8.56 7.83
CA PRO A 12 1.77 -7.56 8.61
C PRO A 12 2.09 -7.70 10.10
N SER A 13 2.78 -6.70 10.66
CA SER A 13 2.98 -6.54 12.10
C SER A 13 1.64 -6.30 12.81
N ARG A 14 1.62 -6.46 14.14
CA ARG A 14 0.42 -6.16 14.94
C ARG A 14 -0.04 -4.71 14.76
N GLN A 15 0.89 -3.76 14.75
CA GLN A 15 0.58 -2.35 14.59
C GLN A 15 -0.06 -2.05 13.23
N LEU A 16 0.43 -2.68 12.15
CA LEU A 16 -0.17 -2.53 10.83
C LEU A 16 -1.58 -3.11 10.75
N ARG A 17 -1.84 -4.21 11.46
CA ARG A 17 -3.19 -4.76 11.60
C ARG A 17 -4.12 -3.79 12.31
N ASP A 18 -3.66 -3.21 13.43
CA ASP A 18 -4.44 -2.26 14.22
C ASP A 18 -4.73 -0.98 13.41
N MET A 19 -3.75 -0.48 12.66
CA MET A 19 -3.88 0.67 11.76
C MET A 19 -4.89 0.39 10.64
N LEU A 20 -4.79 -0.77 9.99
CA LEU A 20 -5.71 -1.17 8.93
C LEU A 20 -7.14 -1.38 9.45
N ALA A 21 -7.31 -1.99 10.62
CA ALA A 21 -8.61 -2.13 11.27
C ALA A 21 -9.23 -0.75 11.57
N GLY A 22 -8.40 0.20 12.04
CA GLY A 22 -8.80 1.59 12.23
C GLY A 22 -9.27 2.26 10.93
N ALA A 23 -8.52 2.09 9.84
CA ALA A 23 -8.87 2.64 8.52
C ALA A 23 -10.17 2.05 7.96
N LEU A 24 -10.42 0.76 8.21
CA LEU A 24 -11.61 0.06 7.73
C LEU A 24 -12.83 0.18 8.65
N GLY A 25 -12.63 0.59 9.90
CA GLY A 25 -13.68 0.64 10.92
C GLY A 25 -14.27 -0.73 11.29
N ASP A 26 -13.52 -1.82 11.05
CA ASP A 26 -13.92 -3.21 11.32
C ASP A 26 -12.70 -4.05 11.70
N ASP A 27 -12.93 -5.14 12.44
CA ASP A 27 -11.92 -6.15 12.69
C ASP A 27 -11.46 -6.82 11.39
N VAL A 28 -10.17 -7.08 11.26
CA VAL A 28 -9.58 -7.63 10.04
C VAL A 28 -8.95 -9.00 10.24
N VAL A 29 -9.13 -9.88 9.26
CA VAL A 29 -8.37 -11.13 9.11
C VAL A 29 -7.52 -11.00 7.87
N LEU A 30 -6.19 -11.01 8.07
CA LEU A 30 -5.23 -10.87 6.97
C LEU A 30 -4.87 -12.22 6.36
N VAL A 31 -4.88 -12.29 5.04
CA VAL A 31 -4.35 -13.42 4.27
C VAL A 31 -3.18 -12.95 3.43
N GLY A 32 -1.97 -13.36 3.82
CA GLY A 32 -0.75 -13.05 3.09
C GLY A 32 -0.62 -13.87 1.82
N VAL A 33 -0.44 -13.19 0.69
CA VAL A 33 -0.18 -13.82 -0.63
C VAL A 33 1.15 -13.34 -1.25
N GLY A 34 1.88 -12.47 -0.55
CA GLY A 34 3.10 -11.86 -1.06
C GLY A 34 2.81 -10.69 -2.00
N PRO A 35 3.86 -10.03 -2.52
CA PRO A 35 3.68 -8.85 -3.35
C PRO A 35 3.06 -9.22 -4.70
N LEU A 36 1.92 -8.62 -5.01
CA LEU A 36 1.27 -8.74 -6.32
C LEU A 36 1.32 -7.38 -7.01
N ARG A 37 1.71 -7.39 -8.29
CA ARG A 37 1.89 -6.15 -9.07
C ARG A 37 0.85 -5.98 -10.19
N LYS A 38 0.15 -7.05 -10.55
CA LYS A 38 -0.87 -7.02 -11.60
C LYS A 38 -2.26 -7.13 -11.02
N ALA A 39 -3.20 -6.38 -11.59
CA ALA A 39 -4.61 -6.40 -11.22
C ALA A 39 -5.20 -7.81 -11.37
N GLU A 40 -4.86 -8.53 -12.43
CA GLU A 40 -5.37 -9.88 -12.67
C GLU A 40 -4.97 -10.86 -11.56
N GLU A 41 -3.71 -10.79 -11.11
CA GLU A 41 -3.19 -11.62 -10.01
C GLU A 41 -3.90 -11.29 -8.69
N VAL A 42 -4.12 -9.98 -8.43
CA VAL A 42 -4.86 -9.51 -7.25
C VAL A 42 -6.31 -10.01 -7.27
N LEU A 43 -7.02 -9.82 -8.38
CA LEU A 43 -8.42 -10.22 -8.54
C LEU A 43 -8.59 -11.73 -8.44
N GLU A 44 -7.67 -12.51 -9.02
CA GLU A 44 -7.64 -13.96 -8.87
C GLU A 44 -7.44 -14.38 -7.42
N ALA A 45 -6.41 -13.85 -6.75
CA ALA A 45 -6.14 -14.15 -5.36
C ALA A 45 -7.31 -13.78 -4.44
N MET A 46 -7.95 -12.61 -4.64
CA MET A 46 -9.13 -12.20 -3.88
C MET A 46 -10.29 -13.18 -4.01
N ARG A 47 -10.55 -13.71 -5.22
CA ARG A 47 -11.59 -14.72 -5.44
C ARG A 47 -11.23 -16.04 -4.76
N ASP A 48 -9.98 -16.49 -4.91
CA ASP A 48 -9.52 -17.78 -4.37
C ASP A 48 -9.61 -17.82 -2.85
N VAL A 49 -9.26 -16.73 -2.19
CA VAL A 49 -9.35 -16.64 -0.73
C VAL A 49 -10.70 -16.09 -0.26
N GLY A 50 -11.56 -15.58 -1.15
CA GLY A 50 -12.81 -14.90 -0.76
C GLY A 50 -12.55 -13.68 0.12
N ALA A 51 -11.61 -12.82 -0.28
CA ALA A 51 -11.31 -11.57 0.42
C ALA A 51 -12.32 -10.46 0.07
N ASP A 52 -12.70 -9.68 1.08
CA ASP A 52 -13.59 -8.52 0.93
C ASP A 52 -12.82 -7.26 0.51
N GLU A 53 -11.54 -7.19 0.88
CA GLU A 53 -10.66 -6.04 0.71
C GLU A 53 -9.26 -6.50 0.28
N VAL A 54 -8.47 -5.61 -0.29
CA VAL A 54 -7.06 -5.86 -0.60
C VAL A 54 -6.19 -4.66 -0.24
N VAL A 55 -5.01 -4.94 0.32
CA VAL A 55 -3.92 -3.98 0.48
C VAL A 55 -2.85 -4.28 -0.56
N VAL A 56 -2.47 -3.26 -1.34
CA VAL A 56 -1.43 -3.35 -2.38
C VAL A 56 -0.43 -2.20 -2.27
N ALA A 57 0.73 -2.38 -2.90
CA ALA A 57 1.70 -1.32 -3.18
C ALA A 57 1.89 -1.15 -4.71
N ILE A 58 0.77 -1.16 -5.46
CA ILE A 58 0.79 -0.96 -6.91
C ILE A 58 0.92 0.55 -7.19
N ASP A 59 1.98 0.90 -7.90
CA ASP A 59 2.30 2.25 -8.36
C ASP A 59 1.85 2.53 -9.81
N ASP A 60 1.55 1.48 -10.59
CA ASP A 60 1.03 1.60 -11.96
C ASP A 60 -0.46 1.98 -12.00
N PRO A 61 -0.82 3.20 -12.46
CA PRO A 61 -2.21 3.63 -12.55
C PRO A 61 -3.08 2.76 -13.45
N CYS A 62 -2.49 2.09 -14.46
CA CYS A 62 -3.24 1.24 -15.38
C CYS A 62 -3.74 -0.03 -14.68
N GLU A 63 -2.90 -0.64 -13.84
CA GLU A 63 -3.30 -1.79 -13.02
C GLU A 63 -4.33 -1.38 -11.99
N VAL A 64 -4.20 -0.19 -11.40
CA VAL A 64 -5.23 0.30 -10.47
C VAL A 64 -6.56 0.56 -11.17
N SER A 65 -6.56 1.15 -12.36
CA SER A 65 -7.78 1.33 -13.17
C SER A 65 -8.47 0.01 -13.45
N LYS A 66 -7.74 -1.05 -13.79
CA LYS A 66 -8.32 -2.38 -14.03
C LYS A 66 -9.02 -2.95 -12.79
N MET A 67 -8.46 -2.73 -11.60
CA MET A 67 -9.10 -3.15 -10.35
C MET A 67 -10.40 -2.38 -10.10
N LEU A 68 -10.37 -1.06 -10.32
CA LEU A 68 -11.56 -0.20 -10.20
C LEU A 68 -12.66 -0.60 -11.19
N ASP A 69 -12.31 -0.87 -12.45
CA ASP A 69 -13.25 -1.35 -13.47
C ASP A 69 -13.87 -2.70 -13.10
N ALA A 70 -13.15 -3.53 -12.34
CA ALA A 70 -13.64 -4.79 -11.79
C ALA A 70 -14.47 -4.61 -10.49
N GLY A 71 -14.68 -3.37 -10.04
CA GLY A 71 -15.42 -3.05 -8.81
C GLY A 71 -14.63 -3.24 -7.52
N VAL A 72 -13.30 -3.30 -7.61
CA VAL A 72 -12.40 -3.42 -6.46
C VAL A 72 -11.67 -2.10 -6.25
N GLU A 73 -11.90 -1.50 -5.08
CA GLU A 73 -11.21 -0.28 -4.64
C GLU A 73 -10.07 -0.65 -3.68
N PRO A 74 -8.83 -0.82 -4.17
CA PRO A 74 -7.73 -1.27 -3.32
C PRO A 74 -7.37 -0.23 -2.24
N LEU A 75 -6.89 -0.72 -1.11
CA LEU A 75 -6.18 0.09 -0.13
C LEU A 75 -4.71 0.15 -0.53
N ILE A 76 -4.19 1.36 -0.65
CA ILE A 76 -2.78 1.61 -0.91
C ILE A 76 -2.09 1.81 0.43
N ALA A 77 -1.01 1.06 0.65
CA ALA A 77 -0.10 1.34 1.75
C ALA A 77 0.82 2.50 1.33
N LEU A 78 0.79 3.61 2.07
CA LEU A 78 1.78 4.68 1.88
C LEU A 78 3.04 4.32 2.63
N VAL A 79 4.09 4.01 1.86
CA VAL A 79 5.35 3.47 2.37
C VAL A 79 6.49 4.44 2.09
N GLU A 80 7.23 4.80 3.13
CA GLU A 80 8.43 5.64 3.05
C GLU A 80 9.67 4.84 3.45
N GLU A 81 10.76 4.95 2.71
CA GLU A 81 12.04 4.37 3.13
C GLU A 81 12.67 5.24 4.23
N VAL A 82 12.91 4.64 5.39
CA VAL A 82 13.53 5.31 6.55
C VAL A 82 15.04 5.16 6.53
N SER A 83 15.53 3.97 6.16
CA SER A 83 16.95 3.67 6.08
C SER A 83 17.21 2.40 5.28
N ALA A 84 18.37 2.32 4.62
CA ALA A 84 18.88 1.10 4.02
C ALA A 84 20.32 0.83 4.49
N ALA A 85 20.66 -0.44 4.71
CA ALA A 85 22.00 -0.87 5.08
C ALA A 85 22.31 -2.25 4.49
N ARG A 86 23.60 -2.60 4.42
CA ARG A 86 24.03 -3.95 4.01
C ARG A 86 23.83 -4.98 5.11
N ASP A 87 23.98 -4.54 6.36
CA ASP A 87 23.93 -5.41 7.53
C ASP A 87 22.63 -5.23 8.30
N ARG A 88 21.96 -6.35 8.60
CA ARG A 88 20.69 -6.36 9.34
C ARG A 88 20.78 -5.68 10.71
N GLU A 89 21.93 -5.77 11.37
CA GLU A 89 22.15 -5.16 12.68
C GLU A 89 22.09 -3.62 12.63
N GLU A 90 22.28 -3.03 11.45
CA GLU A 90 22.17 -1.59 11.22
C GLU A 90 20.75 -1.16 10.79
N CYS A 91 19.95 -2.10 10.28
CA CYS A 91 18.53 -1.92 9.94
C CYS A 91 17.60 -2.32 11.09
N LEU A 92 17.57 -1.51 12.15
CA LEU A 92 16.63 -1.72 13.25
C LEU A 92 15.42 -0.78 13.12
N PRO A 93 14.18 -1.30 13.23
CA PRO A 93 12.99 -0.47 13.31
C PRO A 93 13.02 0.30 14.64
N LYS A 94 12.91 1.63 14.56
CA LYS A 94 13.00 2.57 15.68
C LYS A 94 11.66 3.24 16.00
N GLY A 95 10.70 3.16 15.08
CA GLY A 95 9.42 3.84 15.16
C GLY A 95 8.21 2.94 14.93
N GLU A 96 7.02 3.49 15.17
CA GLU A 96 5.76 2.83 14.88
C GLU A 96 5.55 2.68 13.37
N GLY A 97 4.94 1.56 12.95
CA GLY A 97 4.69 1.28 11.54
C GLY A 97 5.96 0.95 10.73
N GLU A 98 7.13 0.84 11.37
CA GLU A 98 8.37 0.47 10.70
C GLU A 98 8.52 -1.04 10.56
N VAL A 99 8.91 -1.47 9.36
CA VAL A 99 9.10 -2.86 8.97
C VAL A 99 10.46 -3.02 8.30
N VAL A 100 11.17 -4.07 8.69
CA VAL A 100 12.42 -4.47 8.02
C VAL A 100 12.08 -5.36 6.84
N ILE A 101 12.54 -4.98 5.66
CA ILE A 101 12.49 -5.76 4.43
C ILE A 101 13.90 -6.29 4.16
N GLU A 102 14.01 -7.60 4.00
CA GLU A 102 15.26 -8.27 3.63
C GLU A 102 15.37 -8.37 2.11
N GLU A 103 16.51 -7.97 1.57
CA GLU A 103 16.82 -7.97 0.14
C GLU A 103 18.10 -8.77 -0.10
N GLU A 104 18.37 -9.14 -1.37
CA GLU A 104 19.55 -9.96 -1.70
C GLU A 104 20.88 -9.28 -1.32
N GLU A 105 20.94 -7.95 -1.40
CA GLU A 105 22.15 -7.15 -1.14
C GLU A 105 22.15 -6.42 0.22
N GLY A 106 21.13 -6.66 1.07
CA GLY A 106 21.05 -6.02 2.38
C GLY A 106 19.64 -5.98 2.96
N CYS A 107 19.33 -4.87 3.62
CA CYS A 107 18.05 -4.64 4.26
C CYS A 107 17.64 -3.17 4.14
N ARG A 108 16.33 -2.94 4.18
CA ARG A 108 15.77 -1.60 4.34
C ARG A 108 14.70 -1.61 5.42
N VAL A 109 14.58 -0.48 6.10
CA VAL A 109 13.50 -0.18 7.01
C VAL A 109 12.56 0.75 6.27
N VAL A 110 11.32 0.29 6.11
CA VAL A 110 10.25 1.11 5.57
C VAL A 110 9.27 1.47 6.67
N ARG A 111 8.64 2.63 6.59
CA ARG A 111 7.54 3.03 7.45
C ARG A 111 6.26 3.06 6.64
N VAL A 112 5.24 2.35 7.11
CA VAL A 112 3.88 2.53 6.61
C VAL A 112 3.24 3.65 7.43
N SER A 113 2.95 4.78 6.79
CA SER A 113 2.33 5.93 7.46
C SER A 113 0.81 5.79 7.55
N GLU A 114 0.18 5.28 6.50
CA GLU A 114 -1.26 5.06 6.44
C GLU A 114 -1.68 4.02 5.39
N PHE A 115 -2.93 3.58 5.50
CA PHE A 115 -3.66 2.87 4.45
C PHE A 115 -4.77 3.77 3.91
N ALA A 116 -4.69 4.13 2.64
CA ALA A 116 -5.65 5.03 2.01
C ALA A 116 -6.39 4.33 0.87
N ARG A 117 -7.64 4.72 0.60
CA ARG A 117 -8.30 4.31 -0.65
C ARG A 117 -7.63 5.02 -1.81
N ILE A 118 -7.47 4.34 -2.93
CA ILE A 118 -6.87 4.97 -4.12
C ILE A 118 -7.61 6.25 -4.53
N THR A 119 -8.94 6.30 -4.37
CA THR A 119 -9.75 7.49 -4.66
C THR A 119 -9.30 8.71 -3.86
N ASP A 120 -8.87 8.51 -2.62
CA ASP A 120 -8.41 9.58 -1.73
C ASP A 120 -7.00 10.03 -2.13
N VAL A 121 -6.13 9.10 -2.52
CA VAL A 121 -4.76 9.38 -2.98
C VAL A 121 -4.77 10.12 -4.33
N MET A 122 -5.60 9.69 -5.29
CA MET A 122 -5.74 10.39 -6.57
C MET A 122 -6.28 11.80 -6.38
N PHE A 123 -7.16 12.04 -5.40
CA PHE A 123 -7.66 13.38 -5.09
C PHE A 123 -6.55 14.30 -4.56
N GLN A 124 -5.61 13.78 -3.76
CA GLN A 124 -4.45 14.51 -3.28
C GLN A 124 -3.43 14.84 -4.38
N LEU A 125 -3.25 13.97 -5.39
CA LEU A 125 -2.43 14.25 -6.56
C LEU A 125 -3.10 15.24 -7.54
N SER A 126 -4.42 15.38 -7.43
CA SER A 126 -5.25 16.28 -8.25
C SER A 126 -5.45 17.66 -7.62
N GLU A 127 -4.96 17.92 -6.40
CA GLU A 127 -4.88 19.29 -5.91
C GLU A 127 -3.97 20.09 -6.86
N PRO A 128 -4.48 21.14 -7.53
CA PRO A 128 -3.72 21.88 -8.52
C PRO A 128 -2.61 22.65 -7.82
N LYS A 129 -1.42 22.04 -7.72
CA LYS A 129 -0.19 22.79 -7.54
C LYS A 129 0.09 23.49 -8.87
N GLU A 130 0.06 24.82 -8.80
CA GLU A 130 0.31 25.80 -9.87
C GLU A 130 -0.85 26.07 -10.84
N LYS A 131 -1.56 27.17 -10.57
CA LYS A 131 -2.12 28.00 -11.65
C LYS A 131 -0.94 28.46 -12.51
N HIS A 132 -0.78 27.89 -13.70
CA HIS A 132 -0.03 28.57 -14.74
C HIS A 132 -0.82 29.81 -15.15
N GLU A 133 -0.39 30.98 -14.69
CA GLU A 133 -0.84 32.24 -15.27
C GLU A 133 -0.36 32.25 -16.73
N HIS A 134 -1.30 32.04 -17.65
CA HIS A 134 -1.06 32.37 -19.04
C HIS A 134 -1.00 33.90 -19.13
N GLU A 135 0.20 34.45 -19.16
CA GLU A 135 0.42 35.83 -19.62
C GLU A 135 -0.10 35.92 -21.06
N HIS A 136 -1.31 36.46 -21.19
CA HIS A 136 -1.77 37.05 -22.44
C HIS A 136 -1.08 38.42 -22.56
N GLU A 137 0.13 38.45 -23.13
CA GLU A 137 0.66 39.70 -23.66
C GLU A 137 -0.14 40.10 -24.90
N SER A 138 -0.54 41.38 -24.88
CA SER A 138 -1.44 42.07 -25.80
C SER A 138 -0.78 42.46 -27.11
#